data_AF-A0A6S6XIZ2-F1
#
_entry.id   AF-A0A6S6XIZ2-F1
#
_cell.length_a   1.000
_cell.length_b   1.000
_cell.length_c   1.000
_cell.angle_alpha   90.00
_cell.angle_beta   90.00
_cell.angle_gamma   90.00
#
_symmetry.space_group_name_H-M   'P 1'
#
loop_
_entity.id
_entity.type
_entity.pdbx_description
1 polymer ?
#
loop_
_entity_poly.entity_id
_entity_poly.type
_entity_poly.pdbx_seq_one_letter_code
_entity_poly.pdbx_strand_id
1 'polypeptide(L)'
;MVITKKAKNILFPTLLTSIYVIFIYSFMAYQMKKGLLISIHEISSFNVGTKFLCDFISSLLPAIVFLLITIVQKKPLKEAGITLKSPILIAVLFSVYLVMFFGNGDFTTRGIYESFFYLLIVAFPEEFIFRGYLFTAVDREAGFWAGAVISGILFGIPHAFMPSILNGGPPWEFILSMMSGLLGQGILAGGIFALLYKKSKTLFVPVLIHAILDYSGVLFAG
;
A
#
# COMPACT_ATOMS: atom_id res chain seq x y z
N MET A 1 -22.18 26.66 6.68
CA MET A 1 -22.26 25.83 5.46
C MET A 1 -22.55 24.39 5.88
N VAL A 2 -23.70 23.83 5.49
CA VAL A 2 -24.06 22.45 5.84
C VAL A 2 -23.45 21.50 4.81
N ILE A 3 -22.49 20.66 5.24
CA ILE A 3 -21.89 19.64 4.37
C ILE A 3 -22.92 18.55 4.10
N THR A 4 -23.18 18.24 2.84
CA THR A 4 -24.14 17.17 2.47
C THR A 4 -23.62 15.80 2.92
N LYS A 5 -24.53 14.84 3.14
CA LYS A 5 -24.17 13.46 3.52
C LYS A 5 -23.18 12.82 2.53
N LYS A 6 -23.42 13.02 1.23
CA LYS A 6 -22.54 12.60 0.14
C LYS A 6 -21.14 13.22 0.28
N ALA A 7 -21.06 14.54 0.47
CA ALA A 7 -19.79 15.21 0.66
C ALA A 7 -19.04 14.72 1.91
N LYS A 8 -19.74 14.47 3.02
CA LYS A 8 -19.14 13.89 4.24
C LYS A 8 -18.57 12.48 4.00
N ASN A 9 -19.29 11.64 3.25
CA ASN A 9 -18.88 10.27 2.94
C ASN A 9 -17.64 10.19 2.04
N ILE A 10 -17.35 11.25 1.28
CA ILE A 10 -16.13 11.38 0.46
C ILE A 10 -15.01 12.07 1.26
N LEU A 11 -15.35 13.18 1.94
CA LEU A 11 -14.37 14.03 2.60
C LEU A 11 -13.71 13.33 3.79
N PHE A 12 -14.48 12.61 4.61
CA PHE A 12 -13.93 11.90 5.76
C PHE A 12 -12.85 10.86 5.40
N PRO A 13 -13.10 9.89 4.49
CA PRO A 13 -12.06 8.92 4.13
C PRO A 13 -10.88 9.58 3.42
N THR A 14 -11.12 10.60 2.59
CA THR A 14 -10.04 11.35 1.93
C THR A 14 -9.12 12.03 2.95
N LEU A 15 -9.69 12.76 3.91
CA LEU A 15 -8.92 13.42 4.98
C LEU A 15 -8.15 12.41 5.84
N LEU A 16 -8.80 11.31 6.22
CA LEU A 16 -8.18 10.29 7.04
C LEU A 16 -6.99 9.63 6.31
N THR A 17 -7.14 9.32 5.02
CA THR A 17 -6.05 8.79 4.19
C THR A 17 -4.94 9.83 3.99
N SER A 18 -5.28 11.12 3.81
CA SER A 18 -4.26 12.18 3.76
C SER A 18 -3.46 12.30 5.07
N ILE A 19 -4.11 12.16 6.23
CA ILE A 19 -3.43 12.14 7.54
C ILE A 19 -2.47 10.94 7.61
N TYR A 20 -2.90 9.76 7.13
CA TYR A 20 -2.02 8.60 7.04
C TYR A 20 -0.80 8.84 6.14
N VAL A 21 -0.98 9.46 4.97
CA VAL A 21 0.12 9.82 4.05
C VAL A 21 1.11 10.79 4.71
N ILE A 22 0.62 11.77 5.48
CA ILE A 22 1.48 12.69 6.23
C ILE A 22 2.20 11.95 7.37
N PHE A 23 1.51 11.04 8.05
CA PHE A 23 2.08 10.22 9.12
C PHE A 23 3.22 9.35 8.61
N ILE A 24 3.04 8.58 7.53
CA ILE A 24 4.08 7.70 7.00
C ILE A 24 5.31 8.49 6.56
N TYR A 25 5.11 9.62 5.87
CA TYR A 25 6.19 10.53 5.49
C TYR A 25 6.97 11.02 6.72
N SER A 26 6.25 11.55 7.72
CA SER A 26 6.86 12.12 8.94
C SER A 26 7.59 11.06 9.75
N PHE A 27 7.02 9.86 9.85
CA PHE A 27 7.61 8.76 10.59
C PHE A 27 8.84 8.19 9.88
N MET A 28 8.85 8.09 8.55
CA MET A 28 10.04 7.68 7.79
C MET A 28 11.16 8.73 7.88
N ALA A 29 10.83 10.02 7.75
CA ALA A 29 11.81 11.09 7.97
C ALA A 29 12.40 11.08 9.39
N TYR A 30 11.57 10.78 10.41
CA TYR A 30 12.03 10.60 11.79
C TYR A 30 13.00 9.42 11.92
N GLN A 31 12.66 8.26 11.35
CA GLN A 31 13.52 7.08 11.37
C GLN A 31 14.87 7.35 10.71
N MET A 32 14.87 8.00 9.54
CA MET A 32 16.10 8.40 8.85
C MET A 32 16.96 9.31 9.72
N LYS A 33 16.37 10.36 10.31
CA LYS A 33 17.09 11.28 11.20
C LYS A 33 17.67 10.61 12.45
N LYS A 34 17.06 9.52 12.92
CA LYS A 34 17.49 8.78 14.11
C LYS A 34 18.35 7.55 13.79
N GLY A 35 18.65 7.28 12.53
CA GLY A 35 19.38 6.07 12.13
C GLY A 35 18.63 4.78 12.45
N LEU A 36 17.29 4.82 12.53
CA LEU A 36 16.43 3.66 12.79
C LEU A 36 15.94 2.98 11.51
N LEU A 37 16.16 3.61 10.35
CA LEU A 37 15.75 3.07 9.06
C LEU A 37 16.69 1.93 8.67
N ILE A 38 16.19 0.69 8.72
CA ILE A 38 16.91 -0.51 8.31
C ILE A 38 16.47 -0.88 6.89
N SER A 39 17.44 -0.94 5.97
CA SER A 39 17.20 -1.40 4.59
C SER A 39 16.82 -2.88 4.57
N ILE A 40 15.98 -3.28 3.60
CA ILE A 40 15.59 -4.69 3.43
C ILE A 40 16.81 -5.60 3.19
N HIS A 41 17.83 -5.07 2.52
CA HIS A 41 19.06 -5.81 2.22
C HIS A 41 20.01 -5.95 3.42
N GLU A 42 19.81 -5.16 4.47
CA GLU A 42 20.63 -5.14 5.70
C GLU A 42 19.99 -5.91 6.86
N ILE A 43 18.88 -6.60 6.60
CA ILE A 43 18.18 -7.38 7.62
C ILE A 43 19.06 -8.55 8.07
N SER A 44 19.17 -8.69 9.39
CA SER A 44 19.86 -9.78 10.06
C SER A 44 19.06 -10.21 11.29
N SER A 45 19.44 -11.35 11.87
CA SER A 45 18.80 -11.84 13.10
C SER A 45 18.96 -10.87 14.29
N PHE A 46 19.91 -9.92 14.24
CA PHE A 46 20.14 -8.93 15.29
C PHE A 46 19.22 -7.71 15.20
N ASN A 47 18.74 -7.36 14.00
CA ASN A 47 18.01 -6.12 13.76
C ASN A 47 16.57 -6.32 13.25
N VAL A 48 16.19 -7.55 12.89
CA VAL A 48 14.86 -7.89 12.35
C VAL A 48 13.72 -7.48 13.29
N GLY A 49 13.92 -7.54 14.60
CA GLY A 49 12.92 -7.08 15.58
C GLY A 49 12.66 -5.57 15.50
N THR A 50 13.72 -4.76 15.41
CA THR A 50 13.61 -3.31 15.23
C THR A 50 12.97 -2.97 13.88
N LYS A 51 13.39 -3.67 12.81
CA LYS A 51 12.81 -3.52 11.47
C LYS A 51 11.31 -3.82 11.48
N PHE A 52 10.91 -4.96 12.08
CA PHE A 52 9.51 -5.33 12.22
C PHE A 52 8.70 -4.31 13.01
N LEU A 53 9.22 -3.79 14.12
CA LEU A 53 8.52 -2.78 14.91
C LEU A 53 8.29 -1.49 14.11
N CYS A 54 9.30 -1.01 13.38
CA CYS A 54 9.20 0.14 12.51
C CYS A 54 8.18 -0.07 11.37
N ASP A 55 8.23 -1.24 10.72
CA ASP A 55 7.31 -1.64 9.66
C ASP A 55 5.87 -1.79 10.16
N PHE A 56 5.71 -2.35 11.36
CA PHE A 56 4.42 -2.47 12.03
C PHE A 56 3.82 -1.09 12.29
N ILE A 57 4.59 -0.17 12.88
CA ILE A 57 4.11 1.19 13.20
C ILE A 57 3.75 1.97 11.94
N SER A 58 4.56 1.84 10.87
CA SER A 58 4.38 2.60 9.63
C SER A 58 3.25 2.07 8.75
N SER A 59 2.96 0.76 8.81
CA SER A 59 2.06 0.11 7.84
C SER A 59 0.92 -0.69 8.48
N LEU A 60 1.24 -1.71 9.28
CA LEU A 60 0.21 -2.59 9.87
C LEU A 60 -0.68 -1.87 10.89
N LEU A 61 -0.11 -1.03 11.75
CA LEU A 61 -0.84 -0.27 12.75
C LEU A 61 -1.87 0.68 12.10
N PRO A 62 -1.52 1.49 11.09
CA PRO A 62 -2.50 2.22 10.29
C PRO A 62 -3.60 1.33 9.70
N ALA A 63 -3.27 0.18 9.10
CA ALA A 63 -4.28 -0.74 8.58
C ALA A 63 -5.25 -1.22 9.67
N ILE A 64 -4.74 -1.55 10.87
CA ILE A 64 -5.55 -1.91 12.05
C ILE A 64 -6.45 -0.75 12.47
N VAL A 65 -5.93 0.49 12.50
CA VAL A 65 -6.72 1.68 12.82
C VAL A 65 -7.86 1.88 11.81
N PHE A 66 -7.58 1.74 10.51
CA PHE A 66 -8.60 1.83 9.46
C PHE A 66 -9.65 0.70 9.57
N LEU A 67 -9.22 -0.51 9.94
CA LEU A 67 -10.11 -1.63 10.21
C LEU A 67 -11.03 -1.33 11.39
N LEU A 68 -10.49 -0.85 12.50
CA LEU A 68 -11.27 -0.45 13.69
C LEU A 68 -12.27 0.66 13.35
N ILE A 69 -11.86 1.68 12.59
CA ILE A 69 -12.75 2.75 12.12
C ILE A 69 -13.88 2.17 11.26
N THR A 70 -13.58 1.22 10.36
CA THR A 70 -14.58 0.55 9.53
C THR A 70 -15.61 -0.20 10.38
N ILE A 71 -15.15 -0.91 11.41
CA ILE A 71 -15.99 -1.64 12.38
C ILE A 71 -16.87 -0.66 13.17
N VAL A 72 -16.30 0.43 13.70
CA VAL A 72 -17.03 1.46 14.47
C VAL A 72 -18.08 2.16 13.60
N GLN A 73 -17.78 2.38 12.31
CA GLN A 73 -18.73 2.90 11.32
C GLN A 73 -19.81 1.89 10.92
N LYS A 74 -19.78 0.66 11.47
CA LYS A 74 -20.68 -0.46 11.15
C LYS A 74 -20.71 -0.79 9.66
N LYS A 75 -19.61 -0.52 8.95
CA LYS A 75 -19.45 -0.90 7.55
C LYS A 75 -19.03 -2.37 7.49
N PRO A 76 -19.71 -3.21 6.72
CA PRO A 76 -19.36 -4.62 6.64
C PRO A 76 -18.02 -4.79 5.89
N LEU A 77 -17.12 -5.64 6.39
CA LEU A 77 -15.77 -5.82 5.81
C LEU A 77 -15.78 -6.29 4.35
N LYS A 78 -16.88 -6.91 3.91
CA LYS A 78 -17.11 -7.26 2.51
C LYS A 78 -17.16 -6.04 1.57
N GLU A 79 -17.55 -4.86 2.08
CA GLU A 79 -17.49 -3.60 1.32
C GLU A 79 -16.04 -3.19 1.07
N ALA A 80 -15.12 -3.46 2.00
CA ALA A 80 -13.68 -3.27 1.80
C ALA A 80 -13.03 -4.41 1.00
N GLY A 81 -13.83 -5.27 0.37
CA GLY A 81 -13.38 -6.38 -0.46
C GLY A 81 -12.73 -7.53 0.30
N ILE A 82 -12.85 -7.60 1.63
CA ILE A 82 -12.43 -8.77 2.42
C ILE A 82 -13.42 -9.92 2.16
N THR A 83 -13.27 -10.57 1.00
CA THR A 83 -14.10 -11.67 0.50
C THR A 83 -13.27 -12.58 -0.41
N LEU A 84 -13.72 -13.83 -0.61
CA LEU A 84 -13.08 -14.80 -1.51
C LEU A 84 -13.84 -14.97 -2.84
N LYS A 85 -14.43 -13.89 -3.39
CA LYS A 85 -15.29 -13.97 -4.60
C LYS A 85 -14.58 -14.42 -5.89
N SER A 86 -13.25 -14.41 -5.94
CA SER A 86 -12.44 -14.86 -7.08
C SER A 86 -11.44 -15.94 -6.64
N PRO A 87 -11.88 -17.08 -6.10
CA PRO A 87 -11.01 -18.00 -5.36
C PRO A 87 -9.95 -18.66 -6.25
N ILE A 88 -10.30 -19.01 -7.50
CA ILE A 88 -9.34 -19.58 -8.46
C ILE A 88 -8.24 -18.58 -8.79
N LEU A 89 -8.60 -17.33 -9.08
CA LEU A 89 -7.61 -16.28 -9.38
C LEU A 89 -6.73 -15.97 -8.17
N ILE A 90 -7.31 -15.92 -6.97
CA ILE A 90 -6.54 -15.78 -5.72
C ILE A 90 -5.55 -16.93 -5.57
N ALA A 91 -6.01 -18.18 -5.76
CA ALA A 91 -5.15 -19.36 -5.66
C ALA A 91 -4.01 -19.32 -6.68
N VAL A 92 -4.30 -19.00 -7.94
CA VAL A 92 -3.28 -18.88 -9.00
C VAL A 92 -2.25 -17.80 -8.66
N LEU A 93 -2.68 -16.59 -8.30
CA LEU A 93 -1.77 -15.50 -7.95
C LEU A 93 -0.95 -15.83 -6.70
N PHE A 94 -1.56 -16.46 -5.70
CA PHE A 94 -0.84 -16.90 -4.51
C PHE A 94 0.18 -18.00 -4.84
N SER A 95 -0.16 -18.96 -5.72
CA SER A 95 0.79 -19.96 -6.22
C SER A 95 1.95 -19.32 -6.97
N VAL A 96 1.71 -18.32 -7.81
CA VAL A 96 2.78 -17.56 -8.49
C VAL A 96 3.70 -16.91 -7.44
N TYR A 97 3.13 -16.27 -6.42
CA TYR A 97 3.91 -15.66 -5.34
C TYR A 97 4.74 -16.70 -4.57
N LEU A 98 4.18 -17.88 -4.28
CA LEU A 98 4.93 -18.98 -3.64
C LEU A 98 6.06 -19.50 -4.53
N VAL A 99 5.83 -19.65 -5.84
CA VAL A 99 6.88 -20.06 -6.79
C VAL A 99 8.02 -19.04 -6.80
N MET A 100 7.71 -17.74 -6.74
CA MET A 100 8.73 -16.69 -6.61
C MET A 100 9.52 -16.82 -5.30
N PHE A 101 8.83 -17.01 -4.18
CA PHE A 101 9.47 -17.17 -2.86
C PHE A 101 10.40 -18.39 -2.81
N PHE A 102 9.92 -19.57 -3.23
CA PHE A 102 10.74 -20.78 -3.25
C PHE A 102 11.85 -20.71 -4.31
N GLY A 103 11.57 -20.06 -5.45
CA GLY A 103 12.54 -19.85 -6.53
C GLY A 103 13.67 -18.90 -6.16
N ASN A 104 13.44 -17.92 -5.27
CA ASN A 104 14.48 -17.04 -4.73
C ASN A 104 15.55 -17.82 -3.95
N GLY A 105 15.16 -18.90 -3.27
CA GLY A 105 16.06 -19.78 -2.54
C GLY A 105 16.71 -19.19 -1.27
N ASP A 106 16.49 -17.90 -0.96
CA ASP A 106 16.97 -17.27 0.28
C ASP A 106 16.01 -17.56 1.45
N PHE A 107 16.31 -18.63 2.19
CA PHE A 107 15.57 -19.01 3.40
C PHE A 107 16.23 -18.47 4.70
N THR A 108 17.11 -17.48 4.60
CA THR A 108 17.64 -16.80 5.79
C THR A 108 16.57 -15.89 6.41
N THR A 109 16.87 -15.33 7.59
CA THR A 109 15.99 -14.32 8.21
C THR A 109 15.64 -13.18 7.24
N ARG A 110 16.61 -12.76 6.41
CA ARG A 110 16.42 -11.70 5.41
C ARG A 110 15.42 -12.12 4.35
N GLY A 111 15.67 -13.23 3.65
CA GLY A 111 14.82 -13.65 2.52
C GLY A 111 13.38 -14.00 2.94
N ILE A 112 13.20 -14.63 4.11
CA ILE A 112 11.86 -14.86 4.68
C ILE A 112 11.17 -13.53 5.01
N TYR A 113 11.88 -12.62 5.67
CA TYR A 113 11.31 -11.34 6.05
C TYR A 113 11.00 -10.48 4.82
N GLU A 114 11.84 -10.51 3.79
CA GLU A 114 11.65 -9.77 2.55
C GLU A 114 10.36 -10.18 1.81
N SER A 115 10.11 -11.48 1.65
CA SER A 115 8.82 -11.94 1.11
C SER A 115 7.64 -11.52 2.01
N PHE A 116 7.75 -11.74 3.32
CA PHE A 116 6.72 -11.31 4.27
C PHE A 116 6.45 -9.79 4.18
N PHE A 117 7.50 -8.99 4.04
CA PHE A 117 7.45 -7.55 3.96
C PHE A 117 6.63 -7.09 2.75
N TYR A 118 6.95 -7.56 1.55
CA TYR A 118 6.21 -7.13 0.35
C TYR A 118 4.75 -7.57 0.36
N LEU A 119 4.44 -8.77 0.86
CA LEU A 119 3.06 -9.26 0.91
C LEU A 119 2.21 -8.60 2.01
N LEU A 120 2.71 -8.61 3.24
CA LEU A 120 1.91 -8.26 4.42
C LEU A 120 2.23 -6.89 5.02
N ILE A 121 3.44 -6.37 4.85
CA ILE A 121 3.78 -5.03 5.34
C ILE A 121 3.44 -3.96 4.30
N VAL A 122 3.70 -4.21 3.01
CA VAL A 122 3.49 -3.24 1.94
C VAL A 122 2.14 -3.45 1.26
N ALA A 123 2.00 -4.51 0.45
CA ALA A 123 0.86 -4.67 -0.44
C ALA A 123 -0.49 -4.72 0.29
N PHE A 124 -0.60 -5.52 1.37
CA PHE A 124 -1.87 -5.63 2.08
C PHE A 124 -2.35 -4.31 2.72
N PRO A 125 -1.56 -3.63 3.57
CA PRO A 125 -1.96 -2.35 4.16
C PRO A 125 -2.30 -1.28 3.13
N GLU A 126 -1.48 -1.14 2.09
CA GLU A 126 -1.70 -0.12 1.06
C GLU A 126 -2.99 -0.40 0.28
N GLU A 127 -3.18 -1.61 -0.23
CA GLU A 127 -4.41 -1.94 -0.95
C GLU A 127 -5.63 -1.83 -0.04
N PHE A 128 -5.53 -2.25 1.24
CA PHE A 128 -6.64 -2.11 2.19
C PHE A 128 -7.04 -0.64 2.40
N ILE A 129 -6.08 0.24 2.66
CA ILE A 129 -6.35 1.66 2.93
C ILE A 129 -6.82 2.38 1.67
N PHE A 130 -6.12 2.20 0.54
CA PHE A 130 -6.40 2.97 -0.67
C PHE A 130 -7.55 2.38 -1.50
N ARG A 131 -7.69 1.06 -1.60
CA ARG A 131 -8.72 0.39 -2.42
C ARG A 131 -9.91 -0.05 -1.56
N GLY A 132 -9.63 -0.81 -0.51
CA GLY A 132 -10.65 -1.32 0.42
C GLY A 132 -11.42 -0.18 1.11
N TYR A 133 -10.72 0.85 1.58
CA TYR A 133 -11.34 1.93 2.34
C TYR A 133 -11.64 3.19 1.50
N LEU A 134 -10.61 3.87 0.99
CA LEU A 134 -10.76 5.16 0.32
C LEU A 134 -11.51 5.05 -1.01
N PHE A 135 -10.98 4.29 -1.98
CA PHE A 135 -11.58 4.12 -3.30
C PHE A 135 -13.03 3.65 -3.18
N THR A 136 -13.31 2.62 -2.36
CA THR A 136 -14.67 2.10 -2.17
C THR A 136 -15.64 3.17 -1.69
N ALA A 137 -15.22 4.02 -0.74
CA ALA A 137 -16.07 5.09 -0.23
C ALA A 137 -16.36 6.16 -1.29
N VAL A 138 -15.36 6.53 -2.10
CA VAL A 138 -15.52 7.54 -3.15
C VAL A 138 -16.28 6.99 -4.36
N ASP A 139 -15.98 5.77 -4.82
CA ASP A 139 -16.66 5.11 -5.94
C ASP A 139 -18.17 4.99 -5.70
N ARG A 140 -18.57 4.67 -4.46
CA ARG A 140 -19.98 4.59 -4.08
C ARG A 140 -20.73 5.91 -4.24
N GLU A 141 -20.07 7.02 -3.96
CA GLU A 141 -20.71 8.34 -3.88
C GLU A 141 -20.55 9.15 -5.18
N ALA A 142 -19.42 9.00 -5.86
CA ALA A 142 -19.00 9.81 -7.01
C ALA A 142 -18.57 9.00 -8.25
N GLY A 143 -18.60 7.66 -8.18
CA GLY A 143 -18.30 6.78 -9.30
C GLY A 143 -16.82 6.48 -9.50
N PHE A 144 -16.55 5.58 -10.46
CA PHE A 144 -15.26 4.92 -10.62
C PHE A 144 -14.11 5.89 -10.84
N TRP A 145 -14.28 6.84 -11.76
CA TRP A 145 -13.22 7.77 -12.13
C TRP A 145 -12.81 8.68 -10.97
N ALA A 146 -13.79 9.20 -10.22
CA ALA A 146 -13.50 9.99 -9.03
C ALA A 146 -12.77 9.16 -7.98
N GLY A 147 -13.23 7.93 -7.74
CA GLY A 147 -12.56 6.99 -6.83
C GLY A 147 -11.12 6.73 -7.24
N ALA A 148 -10.91 6.30 -8.49
CA ALA A 148 -9.60 5.92 -9.02
C ALA A 148 -8.61 7.09 -9.01
N VAL A 149 -9.04 8.30 -9.39
CA VAL A 149 -8.18 9.49 -9.39
C VAL A 149 -7.85 9.93 -7.97
N ILE A 150 -8.83 10.04 -7.07
CA ILE A 150 -8.59 10.49 -5.69
C ILE A 150 -7.71 9.49 -4.95
N SER A 151 -8.02 8.19 -5.02
CA SER A 151 -7.19 7.17 -4.37
C SER A 151 -5.81 7.06 -5.01
N GLY A 152 -5.72 7.17 -6.34
CA GLY A 152 -4.46 7.09 -7.08
C GLY A 152 -3.53 8.26 -6.76
N ILE A 153 -4.04 9.48 -6.66
CA ILE A 153 -3.24 10.64 -6.25
C ILE A 153 -2.67 10.42 -4.85
N LEU A 154 -3.49 10.06 -3.86
CA LEU A 154 -3.01 9.86 -2.48
C LEU A 154 -2.05 8.67 -2.36
N PHE A 155 -2.24 7.62 -3.17
CA PHE A 155 -1.32 6.49 -3.28
C PHE A 155 0.03 6.90 -3.89
N GLY A 156 0.02 7.75 -4.92
CA GLY A 156 1.22 8.21 -5.61
C GLY A 156 2.07 9.21 -4.83
N ILE A 157 1.51 9.92 -3.85
CA ILE A 157 2.26 10.90 -3.04
C ILE A 157 3.44 10.24 -2.31
N PRO A 158 3.26 9.21 -1.45
CA PRO A 158 4.40 8.52 -0.83
C PRO A 158 5.46 8.06 -1.84
N HIS A 159 5.02 7.50 -2.96
CA HIS A 159 5.91 6.99 -4.02
C HIS A 159 6.71 8.08 -4.75
N ALA A 160 6.19 9.31 -4.79
CA ALA A 160 6.89 10.46 -5.34
C ALA A 160 7.92 11.06 -4.36
N PHE A 161 7.55 11.18 -3.08
CA PHE A 161 8.35 11.89 -2.08
C PHE A 161 9.39 11.00 -1.40
N MET A 162 9.09 9.72 -1.17
CA MET A 162 9.96 8.84 -0.39
C MET A 162 11.33 8.59 -1.04
N PRO A 163 11.43 8.32 -2.35
CA PRO A 163 12.74 8.15 -3.00
C PRO A 163 13.64 9.37 -2.84
N SER A 164 13.06 10.58 -2.87
CA SER A 164 13.82 11.83 -2.70
C SER A 164 14.36 12.01 -1.27
N ILE A 165 13.62 11.56 -0.25
CA ILE A 165 14.11 11.54 1.14
C ILE A 165 15.29 10.56 1.26
N LEU A 166 15.15 9.37 0.68
CA LEU A 166 16.13 8.29 0.81
C LEU A 166 17.43 8.57 0.04
N ASN A 167 17.34 9.20 -1.14
CA ASN A 167 18.49 9.38 -2.02
C ASN A 167 19.23 10.71 -1.83
N GLY A 168 18.66 11.68 -1.09
CA GLY A 168 19.29 12.98 -0.87
C GLY A 168 19.62 13.76 -2.16
N GLY A 169 18.98 13.39 -3.27
CA GLY A 169 19.32 13.81 -4.63
C GLY A 169 18.97 15.28 -4.93
N PRO A 170 19.52 15.82 -6.03
CA PRO A 170 19.26 17.19 -6.47
C PRO A 170 17.76 17.44 -6.79
N PRO A 171 17.28 18.70 -6.73
CA PRO A 171 15.85 19.03 -6.88
C PRO A 171 15.18 18.60 -8.20
N TRP A 172 15.95 18.29 -9.25
CA TRP A 172 15.40 17.82 -10.53
C TRP A 172 15.06 16.32 -10.52
N GLU A 173 15.75 15.51 -9.72
CA GLU A 173 15.39 14.11 -9.49
C GLU A 173 14.06 14.02 -8.77
N PHE A 174 13.80 14.96 -7.84
CA PHE A 174 12.50 15.11 -7.20
C PHE A 174 11.36 15.33 -8.21
N ILE A 175 11.57 16.15 -9.25
CA ILE A 175 10.55 16.39 -10.30
C ILE A 175 10.29 15.12 -11.11
N LEU A 176 11.33 14.37 -11.48
CA LEU A 176 11.17 13.10 -12.20
C LEU A 176 10.52 12.02 -11.32
N SER A 177 10.88 11.94 -10.03
CA SER A 177 10.21 11.09 -9.04
C SER A 177 8.76 11.49 -8.83
N MET A 178 8.42 12.78 -8.92
CA MET A 178 7.03 13.23 -8.89
C MET A 178 6.25 12.77 -10.12
N MET A 179 6.85 12.83 -11.31
CA MET A 179 6.18 12.35 -12.53
C MET A 179 5.98 10.82 -12.51
N SER A 180 7.03 10.05 -12.21
CA SER A 180 6.93 8.59 -12.17
C SER A 180 6.09 8.08 -11.00
N GLY A 181 6.21 8.70 -9.82
CA GLY A 181 5.48 8.34 -8.61
C GLY A 181 4.00 8.75 -8.66
N LEU A 182 3.68 9.98 -9.08
CA LEU A 182 2.30 10.47 -9.05
C LEU A 182 1.49 10.07 -10.29
N LEU A 183 2.07 10.21 -11.50
CA LEU A 183 1.37 9.85 -12.74
C LEU A 183 1.48 8.34 -13.01
N GLY A 184 2.68 7.78 -12.93
CA GLY A 184 2.93 6.36 -13.17
C GLY A 184 2.33 5.46 -12.09
N GLN A 185 2.88 5.50 -10.88
CA GLN A 185 2.44 4.60 -9.81
C GLN A 185 1.10 5.03 -9.21
N GLY A 186 0.90 6.34 -9.00
CA GLY A 186 -0.33 6.89 -8.44
C GLY A 186 -1.55 6.69 -9.34
N ILE A 187 -1.63 7.45 -10.44
CA ILE A 187 -2.82 7.47 -11.29
C ILE A 187 -2.93 6.23 -12.17
N LEU A 188 -1.87 5.84 -12.90
CA LEU A 188 -1.94 4.71 -13.83
C LEU A 188 -2.01 3.37 -13.08
N ALA A 189 -1.02 3.05 -12.24
CA ALA A 189 -1.01 1.78 -11.51
C ALA A 189 -2.15 1.74 -10.48
N GLY A 190 -2.39 2.81 -9.71
CA GLY A 190 -3.53 2.91 -8.81
C GLY A 190 -4.88 2.75 -9.52
N GLY A 191 -5.03 3.27 -10.74
CA GLY A 191 -6.21 3.05 -11.59
C GLY A 191 -6.37 1.60 -12.04
N ILE A 192 -5.28 0.92 -12.39
CA ILE A 192 -5.27 -0.51 -12.71
C ILE A 192 -5.67 -1.33 -11.48
N PHE A 193 -5.12 -1.06 -10.31
CA PHE A 193 -5.49 -1.73 -9.07
C PHE A 193 -6.95 -1.49 -8.68
N ALA A 194 -7.46 -0.27 -8.85
CA ALA A 194 -8.88 0.03 -8.67
C ALA A 194 -9.78 -0.78 -9.62
N LEU A 195 -9.37 -0.93 -10.89
CA LEU A 195 -10.09 -1.75 -11.85
C LEU A 195 -10.06 -3.24 -11.48
N LEU A 196 -8.89 -3.77 -11.11
CA LEU A 196 -8.70 -5.16 -10.67
C LEU A 196 -9.54 -5.47 -9.43
N TYR A 197 -9.52 -4.57 -8.44
CA TYR A 197 -10.35 -4.63 -7.26
C TYR A 197 -11.84 -4.71 -7.62
N LYS A 198 -12.32 -3.77 -8.46
CA LYS A 198 -13.73 -3.68 -8.84
C LYS A 198 -14.20 -4.89 -9.66
N LYS A 199 -13.37 -5.40 -10.57
CA LYS A 199 -13.70 -6.58 -11.39
C LYS A 199 -13.68 -7.88 -10.59
N SER A 200 -12.66 -8.07 -9.75
CA SER A 200 -12.50 -9.30 -8.98
C SER A 200 -13.43 -9.38 -7.76
N LYS A 201 -13.95 -8.23 -7.30
CA LYS A 201 -14.82 -8.09 -6.12
C LYS A 201 -14.14 -8.60 -4.83
N THR A 202 -12.82 -8.58 -4.80
CA THR A 202 -11.99 -8.99 -3.67
C THR A 202 -10.75 -8.11 -3.60
N LEU A 203 -10.29 -7.84 -2.39
CA LEU A 203 -9.05 -7.13 -2.13
C LEU A 203 -7.82 -8.01 -2.37
N PHE A 204 -7.95 -9.33 -2.28
CA PHE A 204 -6.80 -10.24 -2.37
C PHE A 204 -6.15 -10.24 -3.76
N VAL A 205 -6.93 -9.99 -4.83
CA VAL A 205 -6.39 -9.92 -6.19
C VAL A 205 -5.42 -8.74 -6.37
N PRO A 206 -5.80 -7.47 -6.10
CA PRO A 206 -4.84 -6.37 -6.19
C PRO A 206 -3.69 -6.52 -5.18
N VAL A 207 -3.92 -7.05 -3.96
CA VAL A 207 -2.84 -7.33 -2.99
C VAL A 207 -1.79 -8.29 -3.55
N LEU A 208 -2.23 -9.41 -4.11
CA LEU A 208 -1.29 -10.41 -4.64
C LEU A 208 -0.56 -9.88 -5.88
N ILE A 209 -1.24 -9.16 -6.77
CA ILE A 209 -0.58 -8.55 -7.94
C ILE A 209 0.44 -7.50 -7.50
N HIS A 210 0.10 -6.65 -6.53
CA HIS A 210 1.02 -5.66 -5.97
C HIS A 210 2.25 -6.34 -5.35
N ALA A 211 2.05 -7.34 -4.48
CA ALA A 211 3.15 -8.08 -3.87
C ALA A 211 4.04 -8.80 -4.90
N ILE A 212 3.44 -9.37 -5.96
CA ILE A 212 4.18 -9.99 -7.07
C ILE A 212 5.04 -8.94 -7.79
N LEU A 213 4.48 -7.77 -8.11
CA LEU A 213 5.21 -6.72 -8.80
C LEU A 213 6.40 -6.23 -7.97
N ASP A 214 6.18 -5.92 -6.69
CA ASP A 214 7.25 -5.44 -5.81
C ASP A 214 8.33 -6.49 -5.60
N TYR A 215 7.93 -7.74 -5.31
CA TYR A 215 8.89 -8.81 -5.06
C TYR A 215 9.66 -9.21 -6.33
N SER A 216 9.02 -9.11 -7.51
CA SER A 216 9.72 -9.32 -8.79
C SER A 216 10.83 -8.31 -9.04
N GLY A 217 10.64 -7.07 -8.57
CA GLY A 217 11.67 -6.03 -8.62
C GLY A 217 12.93 -6.45 -7.87
N VAL A 218 12.79 -7.17 -6.75
CA VAL A 218 13.95 -7.70 -6.03
C VAL A 218 14.59 -8.89 -6.74
N LEU A 219 13.77 -9.83 -7.24
CA LEU A 219 14.28 -11.05 -7.87
C LEU A 219 15.01 -10.81 -9.18
N PHE A 220 14.60 -9.79 -9.94
CA PHE A 220 15.09 -9.55 -11.30
C PHE A 220 15.93 -8.27 -11.45
N ALA A 221 16.08 -7.46 -10.40
CA ALA A 221 17.02 -6.32 -10.41
C ALA A 221 18.43 -6.68 -9.90
N GLY A 222 18.70 -7.96 -9.66
CA GLY A 222 20.03 -8.50 -9.37
C GLY A 222 20.88 -8.68 -10.62
#